data_AF-A0A3N1TW20-F1
#
_entry.id   AF-A0A3N1TW20-F1
#
_cell.length_a   1.000
_cell.length_b   1.000
_cell.length_c   1.000
_cell.angle_alpha   90.00
_cell.angle_beta   90.00
_cell.angle_gamma   90.00
#
_symmetry.space_group_name_H-M   'P 1'
#
loop_
_entity.id
_entity.type
_entity.pdbx_description
1 polymer ?
#
loop_
_entity_poly.entity_id
_entity_poly.type
_entity_poly.pdbx_seq_one_letter_code
_entity_poly.pdbx_strand_id
1 'polypeptide(L)' 'MSSQQRVSVRRTANFDDDLALLQGPGVTASDAVRHAVRLVAQAHRYADLWAQAHGGRRPSVLSIRTCDLLLVAPVSDGRE' A
#
# COMPACT_ATOMS: atom_id res chain seq x y z
N MET A 1 4.80 19.27 -9.46
CA MET A 1 3.47 19.21 -8.82
C MET A 1 2.88 17.85 -9.16
N SER A 2 2.73 16.95 -8.18
CA SER A 2 2.10 15.65 -8.41
C SER A 2 0.61 15.85 -8.67
N SER A 3 0.11 15.43 -9.83
CA SER A 3 -1.31 15.49 -10.14
C SER A 3 -2.04 14.36 -9.40
N GLN A 4 -3.01 14.72 -8.56
CA GLN A 4 -3.91 13.72 -7.98
C GLN A 4 -4.89 13.23 -9.05
N GLN A 5 -4.67 12.02 -9.54
CA GLN A 5 -5.62 11.34 -10.42
C GLN A 5 -6.75 10.73 -9.59
N ARG A 6 -8.01 11.04 -9.97
CA ARG A 6 -9.20 10.42 -9.39
C ARG A 6 -9.45 9.09 -10.09
N VAL A 7 -9.69 8.03 -9.32
CA VAL A 7 -9.94 6.68 -9.82
C VAL A 7 -11.20 6.14 -9.14
N SER A 8 -12.06 5.47 -9.91
CA SER A 8 -13.25 4.80 -9.40
C SER A 8 -12.94 3.34 -9.11
N VAL A 9 -13.35 2.85 -7.94
CA VAL A 9 -13.15 1.45 -7.53
C VAL A 9 -14.50 0.75 -7.49
N ARG A 10 -14.56 -0.45 -8.08
CA ARG A 10 -15.75 -1.30 -8.00
C ARG A 10 -15.87 -1.89 -6.59
N ARG A 11 -17.05 -1.76 -6.00
CA ARG A 11 -17.36 -2.34 -4.69
C ARG A 11 -18.02 -3.71 -4.84
N THR A 12 -17.66 -4.63 -3.98
CA THR A 12 -18.29 -5.93 -3.77
C THR A 12 -18.87 -5.97 -2.36
N ALA A 13 -19.75 -6.93 -2.05
CA ALA A 13 -20.31 -7.03 -0.70
C ALA A 13 -19.21 -7.14 0.37
N ASN A 14 -18.22 -8.02 0.16
CA ASN A 14 -17.08 -8.19 1.06
C ASN A 14 -16.22 -6.92 1.19
N PHE A 15 -16.17 -6.09 0.14
CA PHE A 15 -15.40 -4.85 0.17
C PHE A 15 -15.98 -3.83 1.16
N ASP A 16 -17.30 -3.73 1.28
CA ASP A 16 -17.92 -2.77 2.20
C ASP A 16 -17.68 -3.19 3.66
N ASP A 17 -17.70 -4.50 3.96
CA ASP A 17 -17.35 -5.03 5.28
C ASP A 17 -15.87 -4.77 5.63
N ASP A 18 -14.95 -5.06 4.70
CA ASP A 18 -13.53 -4.80 4.88
C ASP A 18 -13.23 -3.29 5.03
N LEU A 19 -13.94 -2.46 4.26
CA LEU A 19 -13.82 -1.01 4.34
C LEU A 19 -14.30 -0.49 5.69
N ALA A 20 -15.39 -1.02 6.23
CA ALA A 20 -15.90 -0.64 7.55
C ALA A 20 -14.87 -0.92 8.67
N LEU A 21 -14.09 -1.99 8.57
CA LEU A 21 -13.00 -2.29 9.51
C LEU A 21 -11.85 -1.28 9.44
N LEU A 22 -11.60 -0.72 8.26
CA LEU A 22 -10.51 0.25 8.03
C LEU A 22 -10.93 1.70 8.32
N GLN A 23 -12.22 1.98 8.33
CA GLN A 23 -12.77 3.30 8.63
C GLN A 23 -12.83 3.54 10.14
N GLY A 24 -11.74 4.03 10.72
CA GLY A 24 -11.71 4.55 12.09
C GLY A 24 -12.28 5.99 12.22
N PRO A 25 -12.42 6.51 13.46
CA PRO A 25 -12.86 7.89 13.68
C PRO A 25 -11.97 8.89 12.91
N GLY A 26 -12.60 9.71 12.06
CA GLY A 26 -11.90 10.73 11.27
C GLY A 26 -11.22 10.22 9.99
N VAL A 27 -11.35 8.93 9.64
CA VAL A 27 -10.78 8.36 8.41
C VAL A 27 -11.87 8.24 7.34
N THR A 28 -11.71 8.93 6.22
CA THR A 28 -12.66 8.79 5.11
C THR A 28 -12.48 7.45 4.39
N ALA A 29 -13.50 6.98 3.68
CA ALA A 29 -13.39 5.79 2.83
C ALA A 29 -12.22 5.89 1.83
N SER A 30 -12.03 7.09 1.25
CA SER A 30 -10.92 7.36 0.33
C SER A 30 -9.56 7.23 1.00
N ASP A 31 -9.44 7.66 2.25
CA ASP A 31 -8.20 7.55 3.03
C ASP A 31 -7.90 6.10 3.39
N ALA A 32 -8.91 5.35 3.83
CA ALA A 32 -8.81 3.93 4.11
C ALA A 32 -8.35 3.13 2.87
N VAL A 33 -8.99 3.37 1.71
CA VAL A 33 -8.61 2.71 0.44
C VAL A 33 -7.20 3.12 0.01
N ARG A 34 -6.86 4.41 0.09
CA ARG A 34 -5.51 4.90 -0.24
C ARG A 34 -4.45 4.25 0.65
N HIS A 35 -4.76 4.09 1.94
CA HIS A 35 -3.88 3.44 2.90
C HIS A 35 -3.70 1.95 2.55
N ALA A 36 -4.78 1.20 2.34
CA ALA A 36 -4.72 -0.22 1.98
C ALA A 36 -3.91 -0.46 0.69
N VAL A 37 -4.16 0.33 -0.36
CA VAL A 37 -3.39 0.25 -1.62
C VAL A 37 -1.91 0.54 -1.39
N ARG A 38 -1.59 1.52 -0.54
CA ARG A 38 -0.19 1.86 -0.20
C ARG A 38 0.52 0.70 0.49
N LEU A 39 -0.15 0.02 1.44
CA LEU A 39 0.41 -1.15 2.13
C LEU A 39 0.74 -2.27 1.15
N VAL A 40 -0.19 -2.62 0.26
CA VAL A 40 0.01 -3.68 -0.74
C VAL A 40 1.14 -3.31 -1.71
N ALA A 41 1.16 -2.06 -2.18
CA ALA A 41 2.22 -1.58 -3.06
C ALA A 41 3.61 -1.62 -2.38
N GLN A 42 3.69 -1.30 -1.09
CA GLN A 42 4.93 -1.40 -0.32
C GLN A 42 5.37 -2.85 -0.13
N ALA A 43 4.43 -3.76 0.16
CA ALA A 43 4.73 -5.18 0.28
C ALA A 43 5.31 -5.75 -1.02
N HIS A 44 4.73 -5.40 -2.17
CA HIS A 44 5.28 -5.80 -3.48
C HIS A 44 6.68 -5.25 -3.71
N ARG A 45 6.91 -3.95 -3.46
CA ARG A 45 8.23 -3.34 -3.59
C ARG A 45 9.27 -4.01 -2.70
N TYR A 46 8.91 -4.29 -1.44
CA TYR A 46 9.82 -5.00 -0.53
C TYR A 46 10.13 -6.40 -1.04
N ALA A 47 9.13 -7.15 -1.51
CA ALA A 47 9.35 -8.48 -2.09
C ALA A 47 10.29 -8.44 -3.31
N ASP A 48 10.20 -7.39 -4.13
CA ASP A 48 11.10 -7.20 -5.29
C ASP A 48 12.53 -6.86 -4.86
N LEU A 49 12.70 -5.95 -3.90
CA LEU A 49 14.01 -5.62 -3.33
C LEU A 49 14.65 -6.84 -2.66
N TRP A 50 13.85 -7.61 -1.92
CA TRP A 50 14.30 -8.86 -1.32
C TRP A 50 14.78 -9.84 -2.39
N ALA A 51 14.00 -10.02 -3.47
CA ALA A 51 14.40 -10.90 -4.57
C ALA A 51 15.72 -10.46 -5.22
N GLN A 52 15.90 -9.17 -5.46
CA GLN A 52 17.16 -8.62 -6.00
C GLN A 52 18.36 -8.95 -5.10
N ALA A 53 18.19 -8.88 -3.78
CA ALA A 53 19.23 -9.20 -2.82
C ALA A 53 19.46 -10.72 -2.62
N HIS A 54 18.50 -11.58 -2.99
CA HIS A 54 18.51 -13.01 -2.67
C HIS A 54 18.36 -13.92 -3.90
N GLY A 55 19.08 -13.60 -4.99
CA GLY A 55 19.19 -14.49 -6.15
C GLY A 55 17.99 -14.48 -7.09
N GLY A 56 17.25 -13.38 -7.13
CA GLY A 56 16.18 -13.12 -8.10
C GLY A 56 14.84 -13.76 -7.78
N ARG A 57 14.69 -14.48 -6.67
CA ARG A 57 13.44 -15.13 -6.29
C ARG A 57 12.68 -14.33 -5.24
N ARG A 58 11.39 -14.07 -5.48
CA ARG A 58 10.51 -13.45 -4.47
C ARG A 58 10.27 -14.40 -3.29
N PRO A 59 10.13 -13.87 -2.06
CA PRO A 59 9.78 -14.70 -0.91
C PRO A 59 8.37 -15.27 -1.06
N SER A 60 8.16 -16.51 -0.62
CA SER A 60 6.84 -17.15 -0.60
C SER A 60 5.95 -16.64 0.55
N VAL A 61 6.57 -16.17 1.63
CA VAL A 61 5.90 -15.58 2.79
C VAL A 61 6.61 -14.28 3.13
N LEU A 62 5.83 -13.23 3.32
CA LEU A 62 6.32 -11.91 3.67
C LEU A 62 5.61 -11.42 4.93
N SER A 63 6.38 -11.23 6.00
CA SER A 63 5.89 -10.63 7.24
C SER A 63 6.46 -9.23 7.37
N ILE A 64 5.59 -8.23 7.39
CA ILE A 64 5.97 -6.83 7.56
C ILE A 64 5.21 -6.29 8.75
N ARG A 65 5.92 -5.64 9.69
CA ARG A 65 5.24 -4.96 10.79
C ARG A 65 4.49 -3.77 10.23
N THR A 66 3.25 -3.58 10.63
CA THR A 66 2.40 -2.49 10.14
C THR A 66 3.03 -1.10 10.34
N CYS A 67 3.79 -0.91 11.42
CA CYS A 67 4.55 0.32 11.66
C CYS A 67 5.68 0.55 10.63
N ASP A 68 6.34 -0.51 10.15
CA ASP A 68 7.41 -0.42 9.15
C ASP A 68 6.84 -0.05 7.76
N LEU A 69 5.57 -0.37 7.50
CA LEU A 69 4.85 0.09 6.30
C LEU A 69 4.57 1.59 6.32
N LEU A 70 4.42 2.20 7.49
CA LEU A 70 4.18 3.65 7.63
C LEU A 70 5.46 4.49 7.46
N LEU A 71 6.64 3.88 7.60
CA LEU A 71 7.93 4.58 7.68
C LEU A 71 8.69 4.68 6.34
N VAL A 72 8.20 4.10 5.25
CA VAL A 72 8.85 4.30 3.94
C VAL A 72 8.58 5.72 3.47
N ALA A 73 9.65 6.53 3.50
CA ALA A 73 9.74 7.91 3.08
C ALA A 73 8.93 8.21 1.79
N PRO A 74 8.42 9.43 1.61
CA PRO A 74 7.92 9.85 0.31
C PRO A 74 9.00 9.55 -0.74
N VAL A 75 8.59 8.93 -1.85
CA VAL A 75 9.45 8.82 -3.02
C VAL A 75 9.85 10.25 -3.38
N SER A 76 11.11 10.61 -3.13
CA SER A 76 11.71 11.76 -3.81
C SER A 76 11.69 11.41 -5.28
N ASP A 77 10.88 12.16 -6.03
CA ASP A 77 10.87 12.14 -7.48
C ASP A 77 12.27 12.63 -7.89
N GLY A 78 13.16 11.68 -8.20
CA GLY A 78 14.53 11.95 -8.58
C GLY A 78 14.55 12.76 -9.86
N ARG A 79 14.65 14.08 -9.71
CA ARG A 79 15.16 14.99 -10.72
C ARG A 79 16.53 15.47 -10.25
N GLU A 80 17.55 14.84 -10.79
CA GLU A 80 18.82 15.51 -11.10
C GLU A 80 18.84 15.82 -12.60
#